data_AF-A0AAW9IZD1-F1
#
_entry.id   AF-A0AAW9IZD1-F1
#
_cell.length_a   1.000
_cell.length_b   1.000
_cell.length_c   1.000
_cell.angle_alpha   90.00
_cell.angle_beta   90.00
_cell.angle_gamma   90.00
#
_symmetry.space_group_name_H-M   'P 1'
#
loop_
_entity.id
_entity.type
_entity.pdbx_description
1 polymer ?
#
loop_
_entity_poly.entity_id
_entity_poly.type
_entity_poly.pdbx_seq_one_letter_code
_entity_poly.pdbx_strand_id
1 'polypeptide(L)'
;LGYSLYFKRRRKFDLEKATLMNVPKVLWSKLQKEEEVIYNGVKYDYTMVLGEERKGVKLSFITDTRPISSIPMLIKNSDLFICEGTYGSDEDIEKAIKNKHMTFKEAAILANKGKVKELLLTHF
;
A
#
# COMPACT_ATOMS: atom_id res chain seq x y z
N LEU A 1 -3.58 -3.22 18.79
CA LEU A 1 -2.64 -2.31 18.10
C LEU A 1 -2.94 -2.31 16.61
N GLY A 2 -2.53 -1.28 15.88
CA GLY A 2 -2.77 -1.17 14.44
C GLY A 2 -1.56 -0.64 13.71
N TYR A 3 -1.22 -1.26 12.58
CA TYR A 3 -0.08 -0.89 11.75
C TYR A 3 -0.58 -0.53 10.35
N SER A 4 0.00 0.52 9.77
CA SER A 4 -0.21 0.88 8.36
C SER A 4 1.14 1.08 7.71
N LEU A 5 1.45 0.23 6.74
CA LEU A 5 2.71 0.19 6.01
C LEU A 5 2.46 0.73 4.60
N TYR A 6 3.31 1.65 4.15
CA TYR A 6 3.27 2.17 2.79
C TYR A 6 4.60 1.91 2.08
N PHE A 7 4.55 1.13 1.00
CA PHE A 7 5.69 0.77 0.19
C PHE A 7 5.70 1.63 -1.07
N LYS A 8 6.57 2.66 -1.08
CA LYS A 8 6.75 3.51 -2.25
C LYS A 8 7.32 2.67 -3.41
N ARG A 9 6.69 2.77 -4.58
CA ARG A 9 7.17 2.12 -5.80
C ARG A 9 8.05 3.07 -6.58
N ARG A 10 9.13 2.54 -7.15
CA ARG A 10 9.95 3.29 -8.12
C ARG A 10 9.16 3.52 -9.40
N ARG A 11 9.41 4.65 -10.05
CA ARG A 11 8.92 4.95 -11.41
C ARG A 11 9.33 3.83 -12.36
N LYS A 12 8.50 3.56 -13.37
CA LYS A 12 8.85 2.56 -14.38
C LYS A 12 9.94 3.15 -15.28
N PHE A 13 10.93 2.35 -15.62
CA PHE A 13 11.87 2.72 -16.68
C PHE A 13 11.12 2.85 -18.01
N ASP A 14 11.40 3.92 -18.73
CA ASP A 14 10.81 4.26 -20.02
C ASP A 14 11.89 4.17 -21.10
N LEU A 15 11.82 3.08 -21.86
CA LEU A 15 12.77 2.78 -22.92
C LEU A 15 12.67 3.79 -24.07
N GLU A 16 11.45 4.11 -24.48
CA GLU A 16 11.21 5.02 -25.60
C GLU A 16 11.74 6.41 -25.28
N LYS A 17 11.47 6.90 -24.07
CA LYS A 17 11.98 8.18 -23.59
C LYS A 17 13.51 8.21 -23.51
N ALA A 18 14.12 7.15 -22.95
CA ALA A 18 15.58 7.05 -22.85
C ALA A 18 16.25 7.04 -24.23
N THR A 19 15.66 6.36 -25.21
CA THR A 19 16.13 6.34 -26.60
C THR A 19 15.92 7.68 -27.30
N LEU A 20 14.74 8.30 -27.16
CA LEU A 20 14.44 9.60 -27.76
C LEU A 20 15.37 10.70 -27.27
N MET A 21 15.72 10.66 -25.99
CA MET A 21 16.64 11.61 -25.34
C MET A 21 18.13 11.26 -25.54
N ASN A 22 18.45 10.24 -26.35
CA ASN A 22 19.81 9.77 -26.62
C ASN A 22 20.62 9.47 -25.35
N VAL A 23 19.98 8.97 -24.28
CA VAL A 23 20.67 8.68 -23.02
C VAL A 23 21.56 7.44 -23.22
N PRO A 24 22.88 7.52 -22.95
CA PRO A 24 23.77 6.37 -23.06
C PRO A 24 23.29 5.19 -22.19
N LYS A 25 23.24 3.98 -22.77
CA LYS A 25 22.76 2.77 -22.08
C LYS A 25 23.46 2.49 -20.75
N VAL A 26 24.74 2.86 -20.65
CA VAL A 26 25.55 2.72 -19.42
C VAL A 26 25.00 3.52 -18.24
N LEU A 27 24.18 4.55 -18.50
CA LEU A 27 23.58 5.41 -17.46
C LEU A 27 22.19 4.95 -17.04
N TRP A 28 21.52 4.07 -17.79
CA TRP A 28 20.12 3.71 -17.55
C TRP A 28 19.87 3.11 -16.16
N SER A 29 20.78 2.29 -15.65
CA SER A 29 20.68 1.71 -14.31
C SER A 29 20.97 2.73 -13.21
N LYS A 30 21.88 3.68 -13.46
CA LYS A 30 22.23 4.74 -12.50
C LYS A 30 21.09 5.73 -12.36
N LEU A 31 20.57 6.23 -13.48
CA LEU A 31 19.44 7.16 -13.54
C LEU A 31 18.11 6.58 -13.05
N GLN A 32 18.01 5.26 -12.81
CA GLN A 32 16.87 4.66 -12.10
C GLN A 32 16.98 4.72 -10.57
N LYS A 33 18.17 5.05 -10.04
CA LYS A 33 18.50 5.04 -8.61
C LYS A 33 18.91 6.42 -8.11
N GLU A 34 19.58 7.18 -8.96
CA GLU A 34 20.10 8.52 -8.71
C GLU A 34 19.25 9.53 -9.48
N GLU A 35 19.08 10.72 -8.92
CA GLU A 35 18.31 11.80 -9.58
C GLU A 35 19.08 12.36 -10.78
N GLU A 36 20.41 12.38 -10.71
CA GLU A 36 21.26 13.01 -11.71
C GLU A 36 22.60 12.30 -11.86
N VAL A 37 23.11 12.22 -13.10
CA VAL A 37 24.42 11.66 -13.40
C VAL A 37 25.14 12.52 -14.44
N ILE A 38 26.39 12.88 -14.16
CA ILE A 38 27.28 13.54 -15.13
C ILE A 38 28.08 12.47 -15.87
N TYR A 39 28.06 12.52 -17.21
CA TYR A 39 28.80 11.60 -18.08
C TYR A 39 29.36 12.35 -19.28
N ASN A 40 30.69 12.27 -19.48
CA ASN A 40 31.42 13.00 -20.52
C ASN A 40 31.14 14.51 -20.53
N GLY A 41 31.02 15.13 -19.35
CA GLY A 41 30.71 16.56 -19.20
C GLY A 41 29.25 16.95 -19.46
N VAL A 42 28.39 15.99 -19.85
CA VAL A 42 26.94 16.20 -20.03
C VAL A 42 26.19 15.71 -18.79
N LYS A 43 25.22 16.50 -18.33
CA LYS A 43 24.35 16.19 -17.21
C LYS A 43 23.08 15.48 -17.69
N TYR A 44 22.78 14.33 -17.12
CA TYR A 44 21.58 13.54 -17.39
C TYR A 44 20.72 13.46 -16.14
N ASP A 45 19.41 13.60 -16.33
CA ASP A 45 18.42 13.58 -15.24
C ASP A 45 17.55 12.33 -15.33
N TYR A 46 17.16 11.79 -14.17
CA TYR A 46 16.34 10.59 -14.05
C TYR A 46 15.00 10.70 -14.81
N THR A 47 14.43 11.89 -14.95
CA THR A 47 13.20 12.12 -15.73
C THR A 47 13.38 11.83 -17.20
N MET A 48 14.62 11.79 -17.73
CA MET A 48 14.89 11.41 -19.12
C MET A 48 14.69 9.91 -19.38
N VAL A 49 14.69 9.09 -18.33
CA VAL A 49 14.59 7.62 -18.46
C VAL A 49 13.46 7.01 -17.62
N LEU A 50 12.79 7.79 -16.78
CA LEU A 50 11.69 7.35 -15.95
C LEU A 50 10.35 7.91 -16.44
N GLY A 51 9.34 7.06 -16.42
CA GLY A 51 7.94 7.43 -16.61
C GLY A 51 7.32 8.05 -15.36
N GLU A 52 5.99 8.10 -15.32
CA GLU A 52 5.25 8.73 -14.21
C GLU A 52 5.42 8.04 -12.86
N GLU A 53 5.11 8.80 -11.79
CA GLU A 53 5.07 8.25 -10.44
C GLU A 53 3.98 7.19 -10.31
N ARG A 54 4.35 6.08 -9.66
CA ARG A 54 3.45 4.95 -9.46
C ARG A 54 2.92 5.02 -8.05
N LYS A 55 1.59 4.89 -7.89
CA LYS A 55 0.98 4.66 -6.58
C LYS A 55 1.71 3.50 -5.89
N GLY A 56 2.17 3.74 -4.67
CA GLY A 56 2.75 2.72 -3.80
C GLY A 56 1.72 1.68 -3.39
N VAL A 57 2.17 0.66 -2.65
CA VAL A 57 1.29 -0.34 -2.05
C VAL A 57 1.09 -0.01 -0.59
N LYS A 58 -0.15 0.09 -0.14
CA LYS A 58 -0.50 0.32 1.26
C LYS A 58 -1.10 -0.96 1.86
N LEU A 59 -0.49 -1.46 2.93
CA LEU A 59 -1.00 -2.58 3.72
C LEU A 59 -1.40 -2.06 5.10
N SER A 60 -2.56 -2.47 5.60
CA SER A 60 -2.96 -2.17 6.97
C SER A 60 -3.26 -3.45 7.72
N PHE A 61 -2.84 -3.52 8.97
CA PHE A 61 -3.04 -4.65 9.85
C PHE A 61 -3.59 -4.17 11.18
N ILE A 62 -4.74 -4.69 11.57
CA ILE A 62 -5.34 -4.48 12.88
C ILE A 62 -5.27 -5.81 13.63
N THR A 63 -4.64 -5.79 14.81
CA THR A 63 -4.66 -6.92 15.75
C THR A 63 -5.98 -6.94 16.52
N ASP A 64 -6.15 -7.95 17.36
CA ASP A 64 -7.28 -8.13 18.27
C ASP A 64 -7.70 -6.82 18.95
N THR A 65 -8.91 -6.37 18.65
CA THR A 65 -9.57 -5.17 19.13
C THR A 65 -11.04 -5.13 18.74
N ARG A 66 -11.86 -4.37 19.48
CA ARG A 66 -13.21 -4.03 19.04
C ARG A 66 -13.19 -2.93 17.97
N PRO A 67 -14.23 -2.79 17.13
CA PRO A 67 -14.29 -1.71 16.15
C PRO A 67 -14.20 -0.34 16.83
N ILE A 68 -13.20 0.46 16.45
CA ILE A 68 -13.04 1.84 16.91
C ILE A 68 -13.11 2.82 15.74
N SER A 69 -13.57 4.04 16.01
CA SER A 69 -13.82 5.07 15.00
C SER A 69 -12.58 5.54 14.24
N SER A 70 -11.38 5.33 14.80
CA SER A 70 -10.11 5.71 14.17
C SER A 70 -9.59 4.71 13.14
N ILE A 71 -10.06 3.44 13.16
CA ILE A 71 -9.60 2.41 12.22
C ILE A 71 -9.83 2.81 10.76
N PRO A 72 -11.02 3.28 10.33
CA PRO A 72 -11.25 3.69 8.94
C PRO A 72 -10.29 4.76 8.44
N MET A 73 -9.81 5.66 9.32
CA MET A 73 -8.83 6.68 8.96
C MET A 73 -7.44 6.07 8.73
N LEU A 74 -7.02 5.14 9.59
CA LEU A 74 -5.74 4.44 9.47
C LEU A 74 -5.67 3.63 8.17
N ILE A 75 -6.72 2.86 7.88
CA ILE A 75 -6.76 1.92 6.75
C ILE A 75 -7.21 2.57 5.43
N LYS A 76 -7.42 3.89 5.43
CA LYS A 76 -8.00 4.60 4.29
C LYS A 76 -7.22 4.32 3.00
N ASN A 77 -7.91 3.87 1.95
CA ASN A 77 -7.36 3.53 0.63
C ASN A 77 -6.24 2.47 0.64
N SER A 78 -6.20 1.62 1.67
CA SER A 78 -5.27 0.49 1.71
C SER A 78 -5.58 -0.50 0.59
N ASP A 79 -4.52 -1.03 -0.03
CA ASP A 79 -4.65 -2.06 -1.07
C ASP A 79 -4.99 -3.41 -0.43
N LEU A 80 -4.48 -3.68 0.77
CA LEU A 80 -4.88 -4.82 1.60
C LEU A 80 -5.11 -4.37 3.04
N PHE A 81 -6.24 -4.77 3.60
CA PHE A 81 -6.52 -4.66 5.02
C PHE A 81 -6.61 -6.05 5.64
N ILE A 82 -5.71 -6.35 6.56
CA ILE A 82 -5.69 -7.58 7.36
C ILE A 82 -6.35 -7.24 8.69
N CYS A 83 -7.47 -7.89 8.98
CA CYS A 83 -8.25 -7.64 10.18
C CYS A 83 -8.64 -8.96 10.83
N GLU A 84 -8.63 -8.99 12.16
CA GLU A 84 -9.26 -10.08 12.89
C GLU A 84 -10.78 -10.14 12.57
N GLY A 85 -11.32 -11.34 12.73
CA GLY A 85 -12.76 -11.59 12.63
C GLY A 85 -13.08 -12.93 13.28
N THR A 86 -12.95 -13.06 14.59
CA THR A 86 -13.12 -14.34 15.29
C THR A 86 -14.50 -14.98 15.13
N TYR A 87 -15.54 -14.19 14.83
CA TYR A 87 -16.92 -14.66 14.78
C TYR A 87 -17.55 -14.47 13.41
N GLY A 88 -17.96 -15.58 12.78
CA GLY A 88 -18.56 -15.54 11.44
C GLY A 88 -20.06 -15.26 11.42
N SER A 89 -20.79 -15.63 12.47
CA SER A 89 -22.23 -15.37 12.60
C SER A 89 -22.51 -14.04 13.31
N ASP A 90 -23.51 -13.32 12.83
CA ASP A 90 -24.05 -12.13 13.51
C ASP A 90 -24.67 -12.49 14.88
N GLU A 91 -25.09 -13.75 15.07
CA GLU A 91 -25.63 -14.26 16.34
C GLU A 91 -24.56 -14.32 17.45
N ASP A 92 -23.28 -14.37 17.09
CA ASP A 92 -22.17 -14.44 18.03
C ASP A 92 -21.66 -13.06 18.49
N ILE A 93 -22.38 -11.97 18.16
CA ILE A 93 -21.97 -10.60 18.49
C ILE A 93 -21.73 -10.40 19.99
N GLU A 94 -22.54 -11.01 20.85
CA GLU A 94 -22.35 -10.91 22.30
C GLU A 94 -21.06 -11.58 22.76
N LYS A 95 -20.68 -12.70 22.14
CA LYS A 95 -19.40 -13.38 22.40
C LYS A 95 -18.23 -12.54 21.89
N ALA A 96 -18.37 -11.94 20.71
CA ALA A 96 -17.38 -11.02 20.14
C ALA A 96 -17.12 -9.83 21.07
N ILE A 97 -18.19 -9.21 21.58
CA ILE A 97 -18.09 -8.10 22.54
C ILE A 97 -17.45 -8.58 23.85
N LYS A 98 -17.92 -9.68 24.42
CA LYS A 98 -17.42 -10.24 25.68
C LYS A 98 -15.93 -10.57 25.62
N ASN A 99 -15.48 -11.15 24.51
CA ASN A 99 -14.10 -11.56 24.30
C ASN A 99 -13.24 -10.48 23.60
N LYS A 100 -13.80 -9.29 23.36
CA LYS A 100 -13.10 -8.12 22.78
C LYS A 100 -12.55 -8.36 21.36
N HIS A 101 -13.24 -9.17 20.58
CA HIS A 101 -12.94 -9.52 19.19
C HIS A 101 -13.96 -8.95 18.21
N MET A 102 -13.71 -9.04 16.91
CA MET A 102 -14.65 -8.63 15.87
C MET A 102 -15.44 -9.79 15.27
N THR A 103 -16.63 -9.48 14.76
CA THR A 103 -17.32 -10.34 13.79
C THR A 103 -16.77 -10.09 12.37
N PHE A 104 -16.97 -11.03 11.45
CA PHE A 104 -16.68 -10.83 10.02
C PHE A 104 -17.38 -9.59 9.46
N LYS A 105 -18.64 -9.35 9.86
CA LYS A 105 -19.42 -8.20 9.43
C LYS A 105 -18.83 -6.88 9.89
N GLU A 106 -18.35 -6.81 11.13
CA GLU A 106 -17.70 -5.61 11.65
C GLU A 106 -16.40 -5.29 10.92
N ALA A 107 -15.56 -6.29 10.68
CA ALA A 107 -14.36 -6.15 9.88
C ALA A 107 -14.68 -5.65 8.45
N ALA A 108 -15.73 -6.21 7.82
CA ALA A 108 -16.22 -5.78 6.51
C ALA A 108 -16.74 -4.33 6.51
N ILE A 109 -17.45 -3.91 7.56
CA ILE A 109 -17.91 -2.52 7.71
C ILE A 109 -16.72 -1.55 7.81
N LEU A 110 -15.68 -1.91 8.57
CA LEU A 110 -14.47 -1.11 8.68
C LEU A 110 -13.76 -1.00 7.33
N ALA A 111 -13.59 -2.12 6.62
CA ALA A 111 -13.02 -2.18 5.28
C ALA A 111 -13.75 -1.24 4.30
N ASN A 112 -15.09 -1.32 4.26
CA ASN A 112 -15.91 -0.48 3.40
C ASN A 112 -15.76 1.01 3.74
N LYS A 113 -15.82 1.38 5.03
CA LYS A 113 -15.61 2.77 5.48
C LYS A 113 -14.22 3.30 5.13
N GLY A 114 -13.21 2.43 5.18
CA GLY A 114 -11.85 2.73 4.76
C GLY A 114 -11.63 2.82 3.26
N LYS A 115 -12.62 2.43 2.43
CA LYS A 115 -12.46 2.27 0.98
C LYS A 115 -11.25 1.40 0.63
N VAL A 116 -11.05 0.34 1.40
CA VAL A 116 -9.95 -0.60 1.14
C VAL A 116 -10.27 -1.43 -0.10
N LYS A 117 -9.24 -1.82 -0.83
CA LYS A 117 -9.42 -2.59 -2.06
C LYS A 117 -9.75 -4.06 -1.74
N GLU A 118 -9.00 -4.66 -0.83
CA GLU A 118 -9.14 -6.07 -0.43
C GLU A 118 -9.10 -6.20 1.09
N LEU A 119 -9.96 -7.06 1.64
CA LEU A 119 -10.00 -7.44 3.07
C LEU A 119 -9.56 -8.90 3.22
N LEU A 120 -8.58 -9.14 4.09
CA LEU A 120 -8.17 -10.46 4.54
C LEU A 120 -8.61 -10.65 6.00
N LEU A 121 -9.53 -11.58 6.23
CA LEU A 121 -9.93 -11.99 7.56
C LEU A 121 -8.93 -13.00 8.12
N THR A 122 -8.52 -12.82 9.37
CA THR A 122 -7.66 -13.74 10.12
C THR A 122 -8.25 -13.98 11.51
N HIS A 123 -7.60 -14.86 12.29
CA HIS A 123 -7.95 -15.11 13.69
C HIS A 123 -9.40 -15.59 13.85
N PHE A 124 -9.82 -16.55 13.02
CA PHE A 124 -11.13 -17.22 13.04
C PHE A 124 -11.04 -18.63 13.64
#